data_AF-A0A6A3N5G9-F1
#
_entry.id   AF-A0A6A3N5G9-F1
#
_cell.length_a   1.000
_cell.length_b   1.000
_cell.length_c   1.000
_cell.angle_alpha   90.00
_cell.angle_beta   90.00
_cell.angle_gamma   90.00
#
_symmetry.space_group_name_H-M   'P 1'
#
loop_
_entity.id
_entity.type
_entity.pdbx_description
1 polymer ?
#
loop_
_entity_poly.entity_id
_entity_poly.type
_entity_poly.pdbx_seq_one_letter_code
_entity_poly.pdbx_strand_id
1 'polypeptide(L)'
;MYHWMEWVVDRNMPLCEVDNPLTRSMSKLKPIYSKPLKVYLAATVAAVERKISAEVLGPFGLMFDGWTCHFEHYVALFTIYWSDDELKQPLLAIAPMEEGDQTAPAHCAYMMKIMALCHL
;
A
#
# COMPACT_ATOMS: atom_id res chain seq x y z
N MET A 1 -16.77 1.78 -9.33
CA MET A 1 -15.86 1.04 -8.43
C MET A 1 -14.57 1.83 -8.22
N TYR A 2 -13.84 2.14 -9.28
CA TYR A 2 -12.62 2.96 -9.22
C TYR A 2 -12.79 4.26 -8.41
N HIS A 3 -13.80 5.08 -8.72
CA HIS A 3 -14.07 6.31 -7.95
C HIS A 3 -14.41 6.09 -6.46
N TRP A 4 -14.92 4.91 -6.07
CA TRP A 4 -15.08 4.59 -4.65
C TRP A 4 -13.73 4.26 -3.99
N MET A 5 -12.79 3.66 -4.72
CA MET A 5 -11.44 3.43 -4.24
C MET A 5 -10.65 4.73 -4.15
N GLU A 6 -10.70 5.61 -5.16
CA GLU A 6 -10.11 6.96 -5.09
C GLU A 6 -10.66 7.75 -3.90
N TRP A 7 -11.98 7.71 -3.70
CA TRP A 7 -12.63 8.37 -2.56
C TRP A 7 -12.10 7.88 -1.21
N VAL A 8 -11.83 6.59 -1.07
CA VAL A 8 -11.38 6.02 0.19
C VAL A 8 -9.88 6.18 0.38
N VAL A 9 -9.09 5.89 -0.65
CA VAL A 9 -7.63 5.88 -0.61
C VAL A 9 -7.08 7.30 -0.63
N ASP A 10 -7.43 8.11 -1.63
CA ASP A 10 -6.79 9.40 -1.87
C ASP A 10 -7.23 10.47 -0.86
N ARG A 11 -8.44 10.32 -0.31
CA ARG A 11 -8.97 11.21 0.74
C ARG A 11 -8.76 10.68 2.14
N ASN A 12 -8.15 9.50 2.29
CA ASN A 12 -7.95 8.82 3.56
C ASN A 12 -9.26 8.67 4.37
N MET A 13 -10.34 8.23 3.70
CA MET A 13 -11.64 8.02 4.33
C MET A 13 -11.76 6.59 4.89
N PRO A 14 -12.54 6.37 5.97
CA PRO A 14 -12.81 5.04 6.47
C PRO A 14 -13.44 4.12 5.41
N LEU A 15 -13.12 2.82 5.44
CA LEU A 15 -13.74 1.84 4.52
C LEU A 15 -15.27 1.74 4.66
N CYS A 16 -15.81 2.09 5.83
CA CYS A 16 -17.25 2.14 6.08
C CYS A 16 -17.93 3.38 5.47
N GLU A 17 -17.18 4.33 4.93
CA GLU A 17 -17.71 5.56 4.34
C GLU A 17 -18.63 5.25 3.14
N VAL A 18 -18.34 4.18 2.39
CA VAL A 18 -19.21 3.73 1.29
C VAL A 18 -20.53 3.13 1.78
N ASP A 19 -20.63 2.75 3.06
CA ASP A 19 -21.85 2.29 3.71
C ASP A 19 -22.69 3.43 4.30
N ASN A 20 -22.10 4.63 4.46
CA ASN A 20 -22.75 5.77 5.08
C ASN A 20 -23.94 6.27 4.24
N PRO A 21 -25.17 6.37 4.81
CA PRO A 21 -26.35 6.82 4.08
C PRO A 21 -26.24 8.24 3.50
N LEU A 22 -25.61 9.16 4.22
CA LEU A 22 -25.41 10.54 3.80
C LEU A 22 -24.40 10.62 2.65
N THR A 23 -23.30 9.86 2.74
CA THR A 23 -22.31 9.78 1.66
C THR A 23 -22.94 9.22 0.39
N ARG A 24 -23.78 8.18 0.52
CA ARG A 24 -24.53 7.61 -0.60
C ARG A 24 -25.51 8.62 -1.21
N SER A 25 -26.24 9.38 -0.40
CA SER A 25 -27.23 10.34 -0.89
C SER A 25 -26.58 11.54 -1.60
N MET A 26 -25.39 11.95 -1.17
CA MET A 26 -24.64 13.05 -1.79
C MET A 26 -23.80 12.61 -2.99
N SER A 27 -23.42 11.33 -3.08
CA SER A 27 -22.62 10.84 -4.20
C SER A 27 -23.47 10.62 -5.46
N LYS A 28 -22.89 10.85 -6.63
CA LYS A 28 -23.46 10.41 -7.93
C LYS A 28 -23.09 8.96 -8.27
N LEU A 29 -22.36 8.28 -7.39
CA LEU A 29 -21.81 6.94 -7.64
C LEU A 29 -22.87 5.88 -7.33
N LYS A 30 -22.90 4.81 -8.12
CA LYS A 30 -23.73 3.63 -7.79
C LYS A 30 -23.30 3.10 -6.40
N PRO A 31 -24.22 2.99 -5.43
CA PRO A 31 -23.87 2.52 -4.09
C PRO A 31 -23.19 1.16 -4.11
N ILE A 32 -22.18 1.01 -3.26
CA ILE A 32 -21.51 -0.26 -2.96
C ILE A 32 -21.48 -0.48 -1.46
N TYR A 33 -21.07 -1.68 -1.05
CA TYR A 33 -20.81 -1.99 0.36
C TYR A 33 -19.31 -2.08 0.62
N SER A 34 -18.90 -1.90 1.87
CA SER A 34 -17.50 -2.02 2.27
C SER A 34 -16.91 -3.40 1.98
N LYS A 35 -17.71 -4.47 2.05
CA LYS A 35 -17.23 -5.84 1.77
C LYS A 35 -16.73 -6.02 0.32
N PRO A 36 -17.53 -5.73 -0.72
CA PRO A 36 -17.04 -5.67 -2.11
C PRO A 36 -15.86 -4.73 -2.29
N LEU A 37 -15.88 -3.53 -1.67
CA LEU A 37 -14.78 -2.58 -1.76
C LEU A 37 -13.45 -3.18 -1.32
N LYS A 38 -13.41 -3.88 -0.17
CA LYS A 38 -12.22 -4.58 0.32
C LYS A 38 -11.68 -5.60 -0.67
N VAL A 39 -12.56 -6.36 -1.33
CA VAL A 39 -12.15 -7.34 -2.36
C VAL A 39 -11.48 -6.65 -3.55
N TYR A 40 -12.06 -5.55 -4.02
CA TYR A 40 -11.47 -4.78 -5.12
C TYR A 40 -10.15 -4.10 -4.73
N LEU A 41 -10.02 -3.59 -3.50
CA LEU A 41 -8.76 -3.04 -3.00
C LEU A 41 -7.67 -4.12 -2.97
N ALA A 42 -7.96 -5.32 -2.44
CA ALA A 42 -7.02 -6.42 -2.43
C ALA A 42 -6.61 -6.86 -3.85
N ALA A 43 -7.57 -6.93 -4.78
CA ALA A 43 -7.27 -7.23 -6.18
C ALA A 43 -6.43 -6.13 -6.84
N THR A 44 -6.64 -4.87 -6.45
CA THR A 44 -5.86 -3.72 -6.94
C THR A 44 -4.43 -3.78 -6.43
N VAL A 45 -4.21 -4.10 -5.14
CA VAL A 45 -2.88 -4.32 -4.57
C VAL A 45 -2.12 -5.39 -5.36
N ALA A 46 -2.72 -6.57 -5.58
CA ALA A 46 -2.10 -7.64 -6.36
C ALA A 46 -1.83 -7.26 -7.83
N ALA A 47 -2.63 -6.37 -8.42
CA ALA A 47 -2.38 -5.85 -9.76
C ALA A 47 -1.20 -4.86 -9.78
N VAL A 48 -1.09 -4.01 -8.76
CA VAL A 48 0.01 -3.05 -8.59
C VAL A 48 1.33 -3.78 -8.30
N GLU A 49 1.34 -4.76 -7.38
CA GLU A 49 2.52 -5.58 -7.07
C GLU A 49 3.08 -6.25 -8.34
N ARG A 50 2.22 -6.88 -9.16
CA ARG A 50 2.63 -7.48 -10.44
C ARG A 50 3.16 -6.46 -11.43
N LYS A 51 2.58 -5.26 -11.47
CA LYS A 51 3.03 -4.18 -12.35
C LYS A 51 4.43 -3.71 -11.94
N ILE A 52 4.67 -3.49 -10.65
CA ILE A 52 5.98 -3.12 -10.11
C ILE A 52 6.99 -4.22 -10.46
N SER A 53 6.68 -5.49 -10.19
CA SER A 53 7.55 -6.62 -10.54
C SER A 53 7.93 -6.66 -12.02
N ALA A 54 6.98 -6.40 -12.91
CA ALA A 54 7.22 -6.38 -14.36
C ALA A 54 8.04 -5.17 -14.83
N GLU A 55 8.05 -4.06 -14.08
CA GLU A 55 8.84 -2.86 -14.37
C GLU A 55 10.28 -2.98 -13.83
N VAL A 56 10.47 -3.69 -12.71
CA VAL A 56 11.79 -3.93 -12.11
C VAL A 56 12.48 -5.11 -12.80
N LEU A 57 12.99 -4.90 -14.01
CA LEU A 57 13.67 -5.94 -14.82
C LEU A 57 15.20 -5.97 -14.64
N GLY A 58 15.76 -5.09 -13.81
CA GLY A 58 17.21 -4.89 -13.66
C GLY A 58 17.65 -4.73 -12.21
N PRO A 59 18.92 -4.31 -11.99
CA PRO A 59 19.40 -4.01 -10.65
C PRO A 59 18.51 -2.98 -9.97
N PHE A 60 18.05 -3.32 -8.77
CA PHE A 60 17.27 -2.44 -7.93
C PHE A 60 17.90 -2.35 -6.54
N GLY A 61 17.64 -1.24 -5.87
CA GLY A 61 17.91 -1.04 -4.47
C GLY A 61 16.61 -1.10 -3.67
N LEU A 62 16.75 -1.33 -2.37
CA LEU A 62 15.66 -1.15 -1.42
C LEU A 62 16.00 0.06 -0.56
N MET A 63 15.03 0.96 -0.40
CA MET A 63 15.11 2.05 0.56
C MET A 63 14.13 1.79 1.68
N PHE A 64 14.67 1.86 2.88
CA PHE A 64 13.96 1.62 4.12
C PHE A 64 13.85 2.94 4.87
N ASP A 65 12.65 3.24 5.37
CA ASP A 65 12.41 4.34 6.30
C ASP A 65 11.64 3.82 7.51
N GLY A 66 11.94 4.39 8.68
CA GLY A 66 11.34 4.02 9.95
C GLY A 66 11.10 5.27 10.79
N TRP A 67 9.85 5.56 11.12
CA TRP A 67 9.48 6.73 11.92
C TRP A 67 8.44 6.36 12.97
N THR A 68 8.42 7.10 14.07
CA THR A 68 7.41 6.93 15.10
C THR A 68 6.37 8.04 15.00
N CYS A 69 5.10 7.66 14.91
CA CYS A 69 3.97 8.58 14.96
C CYS A 69 3.14 8.27 16.21
N HIS A 70 3.12 9.19 17.16
CA HIS A 70 2.51 9.00 18.48
C HIS A 70 3.09 7.80 19.25
N PHE A 71 2.36 6.68 19.30
CA PHE A 71 2.73 5.47 20.04
C PHE A 71 3.06 4.29 19.13
N GLU A 72 3.05 4.48 17.81
CA GLU A 72 3.29 3.42 16.84
C GLU A 72 4.53 3.73 16.00
N HIS A 73 5.42 2.75 15.90
CA HIS A 73 6.57 2.80 15.00
C HIS A 73 6.15 2.24 13.64
N TYR A 74 6.30 3.05 12.60
CA TYR A 74 5.99 2.69 11.23
C TYR A 74 7.26 2.44 10.45
N VAL A 75 7.16 1.48 9.55
CA VAL A 75 8.19 1.17 8.58
C VAL A 75 7.62 1.30 7.17
N ALA A 76 8.35 2.00 6.31
CA ALA A 76 8.11 2.03 4.89
C ALA A 76 9.26 1.37 4.13
N LEU A 77 8.90 0.62 3.09
CA LEU A 77 9.83 0.01 2.15
C LEU A 77 9.53 0.50 0.74
N PHE A 78 10.56 0.99 0.06
CA PHE A 78 10.52 1.44 -1.32
C PHE A 78 11.47 0.57 -2.14
N THR A 79 11.10 0.31 -3.40
CA THR A 79 12.07 -0.17 -4.39
C THR A 79 12.64 1.04 -5.14
N ILE A 80 13.92 1.01 -5.47
CA ILE A 80 14.62 2.06 -6.19
C ILE A 80 15.25 1.42 -7.43
N TYR A 81 14.89 1.89 -8.61
CA TYR A 81 15.45 1.38 -9.86
C TYR A 81 15.47 2.47 -10.93
N TRP A 82 16.29 2.25 -11.96
CA TRP A 82 16.34 3.12 -13.14
C TRP A 82 15.45 2.55 -14.24
N SER A 83 14.63 3.41 -14.83
CA SER A 83 13.78 3.08 -15.98
C SER A 83 13.66 4.33 -16.85
N ASP A 84 13.93 4.19 -18.16
CA ASP A 84 13.88 5.28 -19.15
C ASP A 84 14.67 6.54 -18.71
N ASP A 85 15.89 6.33 -18.21
CA ASP A 85 16.79 7.37 -17.68
C ASP A 85 16.21 8.18 -16.49
N GLU A 86 15.17 7.67 -15.84
CA GLU A 86 14.55 8.26 -14.65
C GLU A 86 14.67 7.32 -13.44
N LEU A 87 15.01 7.89 -12.28
CA LEU A 87 15.01 7.16 -11.02
C LEU A 87 13.55 6.96 -10.55
N LYS A 88 13.10 5.72 -10.46
CA LYS A 88 11.79 5.36 -9.92
C LYS A 88 11.93 4.90 -8.47
N GLN A 89 11.00 5.34 -7.63
CA GLN A 89 10.99 5.06 -6.18
C GLN A 89 9.59 4.66 -5.66
N PRO A 90 8.93 3.63 -6.21
CA PRO A 90 7.59 3.27 -5.75
C PRO A 90 7.62 2.68 -4.33
N LEU A 91 6.63 3.09 -3.52
CA LEU A 91 6.35 2.54 -2.21
C LEU A 91 5.81 1.11 -2.36
N LEU A 92 6.48 0.14 -1.75
CA LEU A 92 6.04 -1.27 -1.74
C LEU A 92 5.07 -1.54 -0.59
N ALA A 93 5.43 -1.09 0.61
CA ALA A 93 4.62 -1.31 1.80
C ALA A 93 4.90 -0.28 2.87
N ILE A 94 3.86 0.02 3.65
CA ILE A 94 3.90 0.79 4.88
C ILE A 94 3.12 0.01 5.94
N ALA A 95 3.73 -0.24 7.09
CA ALA A 95 3.07 -0.95 8.17
C ALA A 95 3.61 -0.51 9.54
N PRO A 96 2.77 -0.52 10.59
CA PRO A 96 3.27 -0.42 11.96
C PRO A 96 4.05 -1.69 12.32
N MET A 97 5.13 -1.55 13.10
CA MET A 97 5.80 -2.63 13.79
C MET A 97 5.31 -2.73 15.24
N GLU A 98 5.15 -3.95 15.73
CA GLU A 98 4.72 -4.19 17.11
C GLU A 98 5.78 -3.70 18.11
N GLU A 99 5.31 -3.23 19.28
CA GLU A 99 6.17 -2.78 20.35
C GLU A 99 7.01 -3.95 20.90
N GLY A 100 8.34 -3.81 20.89
CA GLY A 100 9.28 -4.89 21.22
C GLY A 100 9.85 -5.65 20.00
N ASP A 101 9.24 -5.50 18.82
CA ASP A 101 9.68 -6.13 17.57
C ASP A 101 10.55 -5.21 16.70
N GLN A 102 11.08 -4.11 17.23
CA GLN A 102 11.94 -3.17 16.49
C GLN A 102 13.41 -3.62 16.39
N THR A 103 13.66 -4.93 16.40
CA THR A 103 15.01 -5.50 16.30
C THR A 103 15.48 -5.58 14.84
N ALA A 104 16.79 -5.56 14.59
CA ALA A 104 17.30 -5.72 13.22
C ALA A 104 16.79 -7.00 12.51
N PRO A 105 16.72 -8.18 13.17
CA PRO A 105 16.13 -9.37 12.56
C PRO A 105 14.67 -9.21 12.14
N ALA A 106 13.85 -8.53 12.94
CA ALA A 106 12.44 -8.31 12.63
C ALA A 106 12.27 -7.37 11.43
N HIS A 107 13.09 -6.32 11.33
CA HIS A 107 13.16 -5.47 10.15
C HIS A 107 13.55 -6.26 8.90
N CYS A 108 14.58 -7.12 8.99
CA CYS A 108 14.98 -8.00 7.88
C CYS A 108 13.85 -8.97 7.48
N ALA A 109 13.14 -9.55 8.44
CA ALA A 109 12.00 -10.43 8.18
C ALA A 109 10.86 -9.69 7.48
N TYR A 110 10.55 -8.45 7.91
CA TYR A 110 9.58 -7.60 7.23
C TYR A 110 9.98 -7.32 5.79
N MET A 111 11.23 -6.88 5.54
CA MET A 111 11.72 -6.60 4.19
C MET A 111 11.62 -7.83 3.28
N MET A 112 12.08 -8.99 3.72
CA MET A 112 11.99 -10.24 2.96
C MET A 112 10.54 -10.65 2.66
N LYS A 113 9.61 -10.44 3.61
CA LYS A 113 8.19 -10.72 3.40
C LYS A 113 7.60 -9.84 2.30
N ILE A 114 7.91 -8.54 2.30
CA ILE A 114 7.40 -7.61 1.28
C ILE A 114 7.98 -7.91 -0.09
N MET A 115 9.28 -8.22 -0.17
CA MET A 115 9.92 -8.65 -1.43
C MET A 115 9.24 -9.89 -2.02
N ALA A 116 8.94 -10.89 -1.17
CA ALA A 116 8.27 -12.12 -1.62
C ALA A 116 6.86 -11.86 -2.18
N LEU A 117 6.12 -10.89 -1.61
CA LEU A 117 4.80 -10.49 -2.13
C LEU A 117 4.91 -9.79 -3.49
N CYS A 118 5.94 -8.97 -3.67
CA CYS A 118 6.17 -8.23 -4.91
C CYS A 118 6.94 -9.01 -5.98
N HIS A 119 7.32 -10.27 -5.70
CA HIS A 119 8.19 -11.07 -6.57
C HIS A 119 9.48 -10.32 -6.99
N LEU A 120 10.09 -9.62 -6.03
CA LEU A 120 11.37 -8.90 -6.17
C LEU A 120 12.52 -9.67 -5.52
#